data_AF-A0A8S3HB55-F1
#
_entry.id   AF-A0A8S3HB55-F1
#
_cell.length_a   1.000
_cell.length_b   1.000
_cell.length_c   1.000
_cell.angle_alpha   90.00
_cell.angle_beta   90.00
_cell.angle_gamma   90.00
#
_symmetry.space_group_name_H-M   'P 1'
#
loop_
_entity.id
_entity.type
_entity.pdbx_description
1 polymer ?
#
loop_
_entity_poly.entity_id
_entity_poly.type
_entity_poly.pdbx_seq_one_letter_code
_entity_poly.pdbx_strand_id
1 'polypeptide(L)'
;MPRCTVGVVANTSDEEYLKRFHSYTLYRHIQYVSSYGQGIDLLRSHVITYLLMDHSMARYYLTRDVFKLIRMTDDNFGTFGLSLGFSKFETDLKENITNILLSYVDKGIIQRLHDDWYVYENCETKLLNEVIILNEKILEIK
;
A
#
# COMPACT_ATOMS: atom_id res chain seq x y z
N MET A 1 1.85 16.58 24.81
CA MET A 1 1.27 16.38 23.46
C MET A 1 2.04 15.25 22.79
N PRO A 2 1.40 14.20 22.26
CA PRO A 2 2.12 13.24 21.44
C PRO A 2 2.69 14.00 20.26
N ARG A 3 4.01 13.93 20.08
CA ARG A 3 4.67 14.52 18.92
C ARG A 3 4.18 13.75 17.70
N CYS A 4 3.64 14.45 16.71
CA CYS A 4 3.30 13.83 15.43
C CYS A 4 4.60 13.32 14.82
N THR A 5 4.76 12.00 14.77
CA THR A 5 5.96 11.36 14.23
C THR A 5 5.59 10.64 12.94
N VAL A 6 6.37 10.85 11.88
CA VAL A 6 6.15 10.27 10.56
C VAL A 6 7.20 9.19 10.30
N GLY A 7 6.76 7.95 10.13
CA GLY A 7 7.59 6.84 9.67
C GLY A 7 7.91 6.98 8.18
N VAL A 8 9.17 6.81 7.80
CA VAL A 8 9.62 6.80 6.40
C VAL A 8 10.68 5.71 6.22
N VAL A 9 10.59 4.91 5.15
CA VAL A 9 11.64 3.94 4.83
C VAL A 9 12.82 4.67 4.17
N ALA A 10 14.02 4.50 4.72
CA ALA A 10 15.22 5.16 4.19
C ALA A 10 15.61 4.61 2.80
N ASN A 11 16.25 5.44 1.98
CA ASN A 11 16.71 5.16 0.63
C ASN A 11 15.57 4.73 -0.33
N THR A 12 14.40 5.35 -0.20
CA THR A 12 13.23 5.12 -1.05
C THR A 12 12.85 6.38 -1.81
N SER A 13 12.02 6.22 -2.86
CA SER A 13 11.42 7.34 -3.58
C SER A 13 10.60 8.27 -2.66
N ASP A 14 9.98 7.71 -1.63
CA ASP A 14 9.17 8.46 -0.67
C ASP A 14 10.03 9.40 0.17
N GLU A 15 11.19 8.91 0.64
CA GLU A 15 12.18 9.75 1.33
C GLU A 15 12.75 10.83 0.40
N GLU A 16 13.10 10.48 -0.83
CA GLU A 16 13.65 11.42 -1.82
C GLU A 16 12.62 12.53 -2.16
N TYR A 17 11.35 12.15 -2.31
CA TYR A 17 10.27 13.09 -2.51
C TYR A 17 10.17 14.09 -1.35
N LEU A 18 10.16 13.61 -0.12
CA LEU A 18 10.19 14.49 1.05
C LEU A 18 11.40 15.43 1.01
N LYS A 19 12.58 14.93 0.59
CA LYS A 19 13.84 15.70 0.65
C LYS A 19 13.81 16.85 -0.32
N ARG A 20 13.15 16.62 -1.45
CA ARG A 20 13.09 17.57 -2.54
C ARG A 20 12.00 18.62 -2.36
N PHE A 21 10.86 18.26 -1.78
CA PHE A 21 9.67 19.11 -1.81
C PHE A 21 9.17 19.60 -0.45
N HIS A 22 9.72 19.10 0.67
CA HIS A 22 9.30 19.51 2.00
C HIS A 22 10.42 20.13 2.84
N SER A 23 10.05 21.00 3.76
CA SER A 23 10.97 21.80 4.56
C SER A 23 11.74 20.98 5.60
N TYR A 24 12.92 21.47 5.99
CA TYR A 24 13.75 20.93 7.08
C TYR A 24 13.00 20.75 8.42
N THR A 25 11.90 21.47 8.63
CA THR A 25 11.05 21.33 9.82
C THR A 25 10.28 20.00 9.86
N LEU A 26 9.88 19.45 8.70
CA LEU A 26 9.27 18.12 8.62
C LEU A 26 10.28 17.03 8.98
N TYR A 27 11.54 17.18 8.57
CA TYR A 27 12.63 16.24 8.85
C TYR A 27 12.87 15.96 10.33
N ARG A 28 12.64 16.94 11.20
CA ARG A 28 12.80 16.77 12.65
C ARG A 28 11.77 15.82 13.26
N HIS A 29 10.72 15.47 12.51
CA HIS A 29 9.63 14.60 12.92
C HIS A 29 9.63 13.27 12.15
N ILE A 30 10.64 13.05 11.28
CA ILE A 30 10.80 11.79 10.58
C ILE A 30 11.48 10.78 11.49
N GLN A 31 10.86 9.62 11.63
CA GLN A 31 11.45 8.43 12.18
C GLN A 31 11.72 7.45 11.05
N TYR A 32 12.99 7.14 10.81
CA TYR A 32 13.33 6.14 9.81
C TYR A 32 12.93 4.74 10.31
N VAL A 33 12.25 4.00 9.45
CA VAL A 33 11.88 2.59 9.66
C VAL A 33 12.65 1.72 8.66
N SER A 34 12.93 0.47 9.03
CA SER A 34 13.73 -0.45 8.22
C SER A 34 12.97 -1.08 7.05
N SER A 35 11.64 -1.09 7.12
CA SER A 35 10.74 -1.62 6.09
C SER A 35 9.32 -1.12 6.32
N TYR A 36 8.45 -1.25 5.30
CA TYR A 36 7.02 -0.97 5.49
C TYR A 36 6.38 -1.90 6.52
N GLY A 37 6.76 -3.18 6.57
CA GLY A 37 6.25 -4.12 7.59
C GLY A 37 6.53 -3.62 9.02
N GLN A 38 7.77 -3.23 9.30
CA GLN A 38 8.10 -2.62 10.59
C GLN A 38 7.33 -1.32 10.84
N GLY A 39 7.22 -0.46 9.81
CA GLY A 39 6.43 0.76 9.89
C GLY A 39 4.98 0.51 10.29
N ILE A 40 4.34 -0.51 9.70
CA ILE A 40 2.98 -0.94 10.03
C ILE A 40 2.86 -1.39 11.49
N ASP A 41 3.83 -2.17 12.00
CA ASP A 41 3.83 -2.60 13.40
C ASP A 41 4.01 -1.43 14.38
N LEU A 42 4.86 -0.45 14.04
CA LEU A 42 5.03 0.77 14.81
C LEU A 42 3.80 1.66 14.78
N LEU A 43 3.07 1.70 13.66
CA LEU A 43 1.81 2.41 13.52
C LEU A 43 0.72 1.77 14.40
N ARG A 44 0.59 0.43 14.37
CA ARG A 44 -0.33 -0.32 15.26
C ARG A 44 -0.01 -0.11 16.74
N SER A 45 1.27 -0.01 17.07
CA SER A 45 1.75 0.20 18.44
C SER A 45 1.75 1.68 18.86
N HIS A 46 1.25 2.59 18.01
CA HIS A 46 1.18 4.04 18.26
C HIS A 46 2.55 4.69 18.54
N VAL A 47 3.65 4.07 18.10
CA VAL A 47 5.01 4.63 18.21
C VAL A 47 5.20 5.75 17.19
N ILE A 48 4.64 5.57 15.99
CA ILE A 48 4.52 6.60 14.96
C ILE A 48 3.05 6.96 14.74
N THR A 49 2.81 8.18 14.25
CA THR A 49 1.44 8.68 13.97
C THR A 49 1.04 8.44 12.53
N TYR A 50 1.99 8.60 11.61
CA TYR A 50 1.79 8.41 10.17
C TYR A 50 2.91 7.54 9.63
N LEU A 51 2.62 6.76 8.58
CA LEU A 51 3.63 6.07 7.79
C LEU A 51 3.50 6.56 6.35
N LEU A 52 4.56 7.17 5.82
CA LEU A 52 4.62 7.51 4.40
C LEU A 52 4.99 6.27 3.59
N MET A 53 4.25 6.00 2.53
CA MET A 53 4.38 4.80 1.72
C MET A 53 3.73 5.01 0.35
N ASP A 54 4.29 4.38 -0.68
CA ASP A 54 3.66 4.21 -1.99
C ASP A 54 2.21 3.67 -1.87
N HIS A 55 1.29 4.23 -2.66
CA HIS A 55 -0.13 3.88 -2.61
C HIS A 55 -0.41 2.40 -2.88
N SER A 56 0.32 1.77 -3.81
CA SER A 56 0.16 0.35 -4.13
C SER A 56 0.64 -0.52 -2.96
N MET A 57 1.71 -0.12 -2.27
CA MET A 57 2.16 -0.79 -1.05
C MET A 57 1.17 -0.58 0.10
N ALA A 58 0.61 0.62 0.26
CA ALA A 58 -0.43 0.90 1.25
C ALA A 58 -1.65 -0.02 1.07
N ARG A 59 -2.14 -0.14 -0.17
CA ARG A 59 -3.22 -1.08 -0.51
C ARG A 59 -2.85 -2.54 -0.22
N TYR A 60 -1.62 -2.94 -0.52
CA TYR A 60 -1.14 -4.31 -0.25
C TYR A 60 -1.21 -4.65 1.24
N TYR A 61 -0.81 -3.73 2.13
CA TYR A 61 -0.87 -3.96 3.57
C TYR A 61 -2.29 -3.83 4.12
N LEU A 62 -3.10 -2.89 3.63
CA LEU A 62 -4.47 -2.69 4.09
C LEU A 62 -5.40 -3.86 3.76
N THR A 63 -5.25 -4.47 2.58
CA THR A 63 -5.98 -5.69 2.21
C THR A 63 -5.69 -6.87 3.15
N ARG A 64 -4.60 -6.79 3.93
CA ARG A 64 -4.16 -7.81 4.90
C ARG A 64 -4.29 -7.35 6.36
N ASP A 65 -4.81 -6.14 6.61
CA ASP A 65 -5.04 -5.64 7.96
C ASP A 65 -6.37 -6.14 8.52
N VAL A 66 -6.35 -7.38 9.04
CA VAL A 66 -7.53 -8.08 9.58
C VAL A 66 -8.30 -7.23 10.61
N PHE A 67 -7.60 -6.42 11.40
CA PHE A 67 -8.18 -5.61 12.46
C PHE A 67 -8.69 -4.24 11.99
N LYS A 68 -8.41 -3.83 10.75
CA LYS A 68 -8.82 -2.54 10.14
C LYS A 68 -8.48 -1.32 11.01
N LEU A 69 -7.34 -1.37 11.70
CA LEU A 69 -6.89 -0.31 12.61
C LEU A 69 -6.13 0.79 11.88
N ILE A 70 -5.67 0.50 10.66
CA ILE A 70 -4.94 1.43 9.82
C ILE A 70 -5.85 1.89 8.69
N ARG A 71 -5.75 3.17 8.33
CA ARG A 71 -6.42 3.75 7.18
C ARG A 71 -5.44 4.56 6.35
N MET A 72 -5.66 4.54 5.04
CA MET A 72 -5.01 5.47 4.13
C MET A 72 -5.76 6.79 4.15
N THR A 73 -5.04 7.90 4.10
CA THR A 73 -5.62 9.24 3.95
C THR A 73 -5.91 9.51 2.48
N ASP A 74 -6.89 10.37 2.17
CA ASP A 74 -7.22 10.74 0.79
C ASP A 74 -6.18 11.68 0.14
N ASP A 75 -5.22 12.16 0.93
CA ASP A 75 -4.15 13.04 0.47
C ASP A 75 -3.10 12.29 -0.35
N ASN A 76 -3.25 12.30 -1.67
CA ASN A 76 -2.19 11.91 -2.60
C ASN A 76 -1.23 13.09 -2.80
N PHE A 77 0.02 12.93 -2.36
CA PHE A 77 1.07 13.95 -2.48
C PHE A 77 1.85 13.87 -3.80
N GLY A 78 1.58 12.88 -4.66
CA GLY A 78 2.18 12.76 -6.00
C GLY A 78 1.62 11.60 -6.81
N THR A 79 1.89 11.59 -8.13
CA THR A 79 1.57 10.47 -9.02
C THR A 79 2.87 9.86 -9.52
N PHE A 80 3.14 8.64 -9.08
CA PHE A 80 4.33 7.88 -9.45
C PHE A 80 3.92 6.61 -10.20
N GLY A 81 4.77 6.18 -11.13
CA GLY A 81 4.56 4.96 -11.90
C GLY A 81 5.76 4.04 -11.74
N LEU A 82 5.49 2.74 -11.57
CA LEU A 82 6.51 1.71 -11.68
C LEU A 82 6.81 1.44 -13.16
N SER A 83 8.09 1.33 -13.49
CA SER A 83 8.55 1.11 -14.86
C SER A 83 9.71 0.12 -14.90
N LEU A 84 9.91 -0.52 -16.04
CA LEU A 84 11.10 -1.32 -16.30
C LEU A 84 12.26 -0.41 -16.71
N GLY A 85 13.39 -0.53 -16.02
CA GLY A 85 14.63 0.14 -16.39
C GLY A 85 15.43 -0.70 -17.39
N PHE A 86 15.96 -0.06 -18.43
CA PHE A 86 16.81 -0.69 -19.44
C PHE A 86 18.14 0.05 -19.54
N SER A 87 19.20 -0.63 -19.98
CA SER A 87 20.44 0.05 -20.35
C SER A 87 20.17 1.04 -21.48
N LYS A 88 20.88 2.17 -21.48
CA LYS A 88 20.71 3.23 -22.50
C LYS A 88 20.92 2.72 -23.93
N PHE A 89 21.71 1.65 -24.11
CA PHE A 89 22.08 1.11 -25.41
C PHE A 89 21.17 -0.04 -25.88
N GLU A 90 20.23 -0.50 -25.06
CA GLU A 90 19.35 -1.63 -25.38
C GLU A 90 18.00 -1.15 -25.91
N THR A 91 18.02 -0.41 -27.02
CA THR A 91 16.82 0.21 -27.60
C THR A 91 15.80 -0.82 -28.09
N ASP A 92 16.27 -1.88 -28.73
CA ASP A 92 15.40 -2.88 -29.36
C ASP A 92 14.65 -3.70 -28.31
N LEU A 93 15.33 -4.06 -27.22
CA LEU A 93 14.73 -4.76 -26.10
C LEU A 93 13.68 -3.88 -25.41
N LYS A 94 14.02 -2.61 -25.16
CA LYS A 94 13.09 -1.64 -24.57
C LYS A 94 11.83 -1.51 -25.43
N GLU A 95 11.97 -1.35 -26.74
CA GLU A 95 10.83 -1.18 -27.65
C GLU A 95 9.97 -2.43 -27.68
N ASN A 96 10.58 -3.62 -27.82
CA ASN A 96 9.86 -4.87 -27.85
C ASN A 96 9.07 -5.12 -26.56
N ILE A 97 9.71 -4.95 -25.39
CA ILE A 97 9.03 -5.12 -24.10
C ILE A 97 7.93 -4.08 -23.91
N THR A 98 8.14 -2.83 -24.34
CA THR A 98 7.10 -1.79 -24.26
C THR A 98 5.87 -2.19 -25.08
N ASN A 99 6.06 -2.68 -26.31
CA ASN A 99 4.95 -3.12 -27.16
C ASN A 99 4.20 -4.32 -26.56
N ILE A 100 4.91 -5.26 -25.93
CA ILE A 100 4.30 -6.39 -25.22
C ILE A 100 3.45 -5.89 -24.04
N LEU A 101 3.99 -4.98 -23.22
CA LEU A 101 3.28 -4.41 -22.06
C LEU A 101 2.03 -3.65 -22.50
N LEU A 102 2.10 -2.86 -23.58
CA LEU A 102 0.92 -2.19 -24.14
C LEU A 102 -0.14 -3.20 -24.59
N SER A 103 0.25 -4.28 -25.29
CA SER A 103 -0.67 -5.37 -25.62
C SER A 103 -1.29 -6.02 -24.38
N TYR A 104 -0.55 -6.11 -23.26
CA TYR A 104 -1.09 -6.66 -22.01
C TYR A 104 -2.09 -5.72 -21.34
N VAL A 105 -1.86 -4.41 -21.43
CA VAL A 105 -2.84 -3.40 -21.00
C VAL A 105 -4.11 -3.54 -21.83
N ASP A 106 -4.00 -3.54 -23.17
CA ASP A 106 -5.15 -3.64 -24.08
C ASP A 106 -5.96 -4.94 -23.89
N LYS A 107 -5.27 -6.05 -23.56
CA LYS A 107 -5.91 -7.36 -23.29
C LYS A 107 -6.44 -7.49 -21.86
N GLY A 108 -6.35 -6.44 -21.04
CA GLY A 108 -6.75 -6.44 -19.64
C GLY A 108 -5.95 -7.39 -18.75
N ILE A 109 -4.77 -7.84 -19.19
CA ILE A 109 -3.91 -8.76 -18.43
C ILE A 109 -3.38 -8.05 -17.18
N ILE A 110 -2.95 -6.79 -17.31
CA ILE A 110 -2.46 -6.00 -16.17
C ILE A 110 -3.56 -5.83 -15.10
N GLN A 111 -4.81 -5.61 -15.53
CA GLN A 111 -5.94 -5.52 -14.60
C GLN A 111 -6.19 -6.84 -13.88
N ARG A 112 -6.20 -7.97 -14.60
CA ARG A 112 -6.34 -9.30 -13.96
C ARG A 112 -5.23 -9.57 -12.95
N LEU A 113 -3.98 -9.23 -13.29
CA LEU A 113 -2.86 -9.35 -12.36
C LEU A 113 -3.05 -8.48 -11.12
N HIS A 114 -3.54 -7.24 -11.28
CA HIS A 114 -3.87 -6.41 -10.13
C HIS A 114 -4.92 -7.08 -9.24
N ASP A 115 -6.00 -7.60 -9.83
CA ASP A 115 -7.10 -8.18 -9.06
C ASP A 115 -6.71 -9.50 -8.37
N ASP A 116 -5.84 -10.30 -9.00
CA ASP A 116 -5.31 -11.55 -8.42
C ASP A 116 -4.38 -11.29 -7.22
N TRP A 117 -3.57 -10.22 -7.27
CA TRP A 117 -2.57 -9.90 -6.23
C TRP A 117 -3.11 -9.00 -5.12
N TYR A 118 -4.05 -8.11 -5.47
CA TYR A 118 -4.76 -7.22 -4.56
C TYR A 118 -6.17 -7.75 -4.32
N VAL A 119 -6.25 -8.90 -3.66
CA VAL A 119 -7.54 -9.43 -3.18
C VAL A 119 -8.07 -8.49 -2.11
N TYR A 120 -9.00 -7.62 -2.48
CA TYR A 120 -9.82 -6.88 -1.55
C TYR A 120 -10.75 -7.89 -0.89
N GLU A 121 -10.37 -8.43 0.27
CA GLU A 121 -11.33 -9.21 1.06
C GLU A 121 -12.52 -8.29 1.39
N ASN A 122 -13.63 -8.50 0.69
CA ASN A 122 -14.94 -7.98 1.09
C ASN A 122 -15.36 -8.73 2.37
N CYS A 123 -14.79 -8.32 3.51
CA CYS A 123 -15.11 -8.88 4.81
C CYS A 123 -16.57 -8.62 5.23
N GLU A 124 -17.33 -7.78 4.51
CA GLU A 124 -18.79 -7.70 4.71
C GLU A 124 -19.41 -9.10 4.58
N THR A 125 -19.05 -9.88 3.56
CA THR A 125 -19.56 -11.25 3.39
C THR A 125 -19.10 -12.23 4.47
N LYS A 126 -17.91 -12.06 5.06
CA LYS A 126 -17.39 -13.00 6.07
C LYS A 126 -18.03 -12.78 7.44
N LEU A 127 -18.15 -11.52 7.86
CA LEU A 127 -18.86 -11.15 9.10
C LEU A 127 -20.36 -11.42 9.00
N LEU A 128 -21.01 -11.17 7.85
CA LEU A 128 -22.42 -11.54 7.63
C LEU A 128 -22.63 -13.05 7.73
N ASN A 129 -21.77 -13.85 7.11
CA ASN A 129 -21.89 -15.31 7.15
C ASN A 129 -21.68 -15.87 8.56
N GLU A 130 -20.72 -15.35 9.34
CA GLU A 130 -20.50 -15.77 10.73
C GLU A 130 -21.68 -15.36 11.64
N VAL A 131 -22.26 -14.17 11.45
CA VAL A 131 -23.45 -13.73 12.19
C VAL A 131 -24.69 -14.55 11.84
N ILE A 132 -24.87 -14.92 10.56
CA ILE A 132 -25.98 -15.79 10.12
C ILE A 132 -25.86 -17.17 10.77
N ILE A 133 -24.67 -17.80 10.72
CA ILE A 133 -24.44 -19.12 11.33
C ILE A 133 -24.67 -19.10 12.85
N LEU A 134 -24.28 -18.02 13.54
CA LEU A 134 -24.54 -17.87 14.98
C LEU A 134 -26.03 -17.71 15.28
N ASN A 135 -26.77 -16.96 14.47
CA ASN A 135 -28.22 -16.79 14.65
C ASN A 135 -29.00 -18.08 14.37
N GLU A 136 -28.61 -18.87 13.36
CA GLU A 136 -29.22 -20.17 13.07
C GLU A 136 -29.00 -21.16 14.23
N LYS A 137 -27.79 -21.21 14.79
CA LYS A 137 -27.51 -22.05 15.97
C LYS A 137 -28.27 -21.64 17.22
N ILE A 138 -28.56 -20.35 17.42
CA ILE A 138 -29.35 -19.88 18.56
C ILE A 138 -30.83 -20.26 18.41
N LEU A 139 -31.34 -20.34 17.18
CA LEU A 139 -32.72 -20.75 16.90
C LEU A 139 -32.95 -22.26 17.06
N GLU A 140 -31.93 -23.09 16.85
CA GLU A 140 -32.02 -24.55 17.09
C GLU A 140 -31.96 -24.95 18.58
N ILE A 141 -31.55 -24.04 19.47
CA ILE A 141 -31.40 -24.30 20.93
C ILE A 141 -32.65 -23.82 21.73
N LYS A 142 -33.67 -23.28 21.07
CA LYS A 142 -34.97 -22.91 21.68
C LYS A 142 -36.07 -23.87 21.27
#